data_AF-A0A1J3ENW4-F1
#
_entry.id   AF-A0A1J3ENW4-F1
#
_cell.length_a   1.000
_cell.length_b   1.000
_cell.length_c   1.000
_cell.angle_alpha   90.00
_cell.angle_beta   90.00
_cell.angle_gamma   90.00
#
_symmetry.space_group_name_H-M   'P 1'
#
loop_
_entity.id
_entity.type
_entity.pdbx_description
1 polymer ?
#
loop_
_entity_poly.entity_id
_entity_poly.type
_entity_poly.pdbx_seq_one_letter_code
_entity_poly.pdbx_strand_id
1 'polypeptide(L)'
;LTHNAIKTPAYYSLSLKSSNLDFGYLLSLYFIILLPSSLSLELKKMGLLSKKATCNSHGQDSSYFLGWEEYEKNPYDEIKNPDGIIQMGLAENQLSFDLIESWLAKNPDAANLKREGQSIFRELALFQDYHGLPSFKNAMADFMSENRGNRVSFDPSKLVLTAGATSANETLMFCLANPGDAFLLPTPYYPGFDRDLKWRTGAEIVPIQCTSANGFRITKSALEEAYEQAQKLHLKVKGVLITNPSNPLGTTMTRIELNHLLDFISRKNIHLISDEIYSGTVFTSPGFISIMEVP
;
A
#
# COMPACT_ATOMS: atom_id res chain seq x y z
N LEU A 1 6.95 -2.04 -42.34
CA LEU A 1 6.23 -0.86 -41.83
C LEU A 1 6.52 -0.76 -40.34
N THR A 2 7.44 0.16 -40.04
CA THR A 2 7.78 0.78 -38.74
C THR A 2 7.78 -0.05 -37.44
N HIS A 3 9.02 -0.24 -36.95
CA HIS A 3 9.42 -0.71 -35.62
C HIS A 3 8.72 -0.01 -34.45
N ASN A 4 8.46 -0.78 -33.38
CA ASN A 4 8.58 -0.29 -32.00
C ASN A 4 9.11 -1.42 -31.10
N ALA A 5 10.37 -1.31 -30.71
CA ALA A 5 11.02 -2.18 -29.75
C ALA A 5 10.65 -1.70 -28.34
N ILE A 6 9.89 -2.52 -27.60
CA ILE A 6 9.64 -2.29 -26.18
C ILE A 6 10.92 -2.69 -25.44
N LYS A 7 11.64 -1.68 -24.95
CA LYS A 7 12.72 -1.84 -23.98
C LYS A 7 12.09 -1.96 -22.60
N THR A 8 12.44 -3.04 -21.90
CA THR A 8 12.28 -3.23 -20.46
C THR A 8 12.81 -2.01 -19.69
N PRO A 9 12.22 -1.66 -18.53
CA PRO A 9 12.66 -0.52 -17.75
C PRO A 9 14.05 -0.79 -17.18
N ALA A 10 15.06 -0.18 -17.80
CA ALA A 10 16.38 -0.09 -17.21
C ALA A 10 16.30 0.87 -16.02
N TYR A 11 16.82 0.44 -14.87
CA TYR A 11 17.11 1.33 -13.75
C TYR A 11 18.02 2.47 -14.25
N TYR A 12 17.45 3.67 -14.42
CA TYR A 12 18.25 4.85 -14.68
C TYR A 12 18.93 5.26 -13.38
N SER A 13 20.20 4.85 -13.22
CA SER A 13 21.11 5.59 -12.37
C SER A 13 21.38 6.93 -13.04
N LEU A 14 20.81 8.01 -12.51
CA LEU A 14 21.17 9.37 -12.90
C LEU A 14 22.61 9.62 -12.44
N SER A 15 23.57 9.30 -13.31
CA SER A 15 24.92 9.86 -13.24
C SER A 15 24.82 11.30 -13.74
N LEU A 16 24.68 12.25 -12.81
CA LEU A 16 24.84 13.66 -13.10
C LEU A 16 26.31 13.91 -13.48
N LYS A 17 26.61 13.85 -14.79
CA LYS A 17 27.79 14.53 -15.33
C LYS A 17 27.56 16.03 -15.16
N SER A 18 28.29 16.64 -14.25
CA SER A 18 28.30 18.08 -14.02
C SER A 18 28.73 18.80 -15.30
N SER A 19 27.78 19.38 -16.03
CA SER A 19 28.07 20.42 -17.01
C SER A 19 27.67 21.76 -16.42
N ASN A 20 28.70 22.57 -16.14
CA ASN A 20 28.71 23.97 -15.70
C ASN A 20 27.38 24.74 -15.86
N LEU A 21 26.57 24.76 -14.80
CA LEU A 21 25.48 25.72 -14.62
C LEU A 21 25.46 26.12 -13.13
N ASP A 22 26.09 27.26 -12.85
CA ASP A 22 25.97 27.97 -11.58
C ASP A 22 24.52 28.46 -11.45
N PHE A 23 23.70 27.69 -10.74
CA PHE A 23 22.46 28.18 -10.16
C PHE A 23 22.43 27.81 -8.69
N GLY A 24 22.83 28.77 -7.86
CA GLY A 24 22.68 28.73 -6.41
C GLY A 24 21.20 28.78 -6.02
N TYR A 25 20.55 27.63 -6.00
CA TYR A 25 19.35 27.39 -5.21
C TYR A 25 19.61 26.18 -4.33
N LEU A 26 19.56 26.39 -3.02
CA LEU A 26 19.63 25.35 -1.99
C LEU A 26 18.45 24.37 -2.19
N LEU A 27 18.62 23.38 -3.05
CA LEU A 27 17.90 22.11 -2.90
C LEU A 27 18.56 21.38 -1.73
N SER A 28 17.87 21.28 -0.59
CA SER A 28 18.28 20.32 0.44
C SER A 28 17.96 18.91 -0.06
N LEU A 29 18.83 18.37 -0.91
CA LEU A 29 18.80 16.98 -1.32
C LEU A 29 19.41 16.14 -0.18
N TYR A 30 18.56 15.50 0.62
CA TYR A 30 19.00 14.43 1.50
C TYR A 30 19.26 13.18 0.65
N PHE A 31 20.53 12.92 0.33
CA PHE A 31 20.93 11.67 -0.32
C PHE A 31 21.01 10.56 0.73
N ILE A 32 20.27 9.46 0.51
CA ILE A 32 20.57 8.18 1.15
C ILE A 32 21.59 7.49 0.24
N ILE A 33 22.87 7.53 0.62
CA ILE A 33 23.92 6.77 -0.07
C ILE A 33 23.75 5.30 0.33
N LEU A 34 23.30 4.46 -0.61
CA LEU A 34 23.30 3.01 -0.43
C LEU A 34 24.75 2.52 -0.47
N LEU A 35 25.23 1.99 0.65
CA LEU A 35 26.58 1.44 0.76
C LEU A 35 26.69 0.14 -0.07
N PRO A 36 27.85 -0.13 -0.71
CA PRO A 36 28.11 -1.41 -1.35
C PRO A 36 27.88 -2.58 -0.40
N SER A 37 27.40 -3.72 -0.92
CA SER A 37 27.06 -4.92 -0.15
C SER A 37 28.22 -5.45 0.71
N SER A 38 29.46 -5.34 0.21
CA SER A 38 30.68 -5.72 0.95
C SER A 38 30.90 -4.89 2.21
N LEU A 39 30.73 -3.57 2.12
CA LEU A 39 30.89 -2.63 3.22
C LEU A 39 29.73 -2.74 4.23
N SER A 40 28.51 -3.00 3.75
CA SER A 40 27.36 -3.31 4.60
C SER A 40 27.60 -4.55 5.47
N LEU A 41 28.23 -5.60 4.90
CA LEU A 41 28.60 -6.81 5.65
C LEU A 41 29.64 -6.54 6.74
N GLU A 42 30.64 -5.71 6.45
CA GLU A 42 31.66 -5.32 7.44
C GLU A 42 31.06 -4.47 8.57
N LEU A 43 30.22 -3.48 8.24
CA LEU A 43 29.54 -2.66 9.25
C LEU A 43 28.59 -3.49 10.13
N LYS A 44 27.93 -4.51 9.55
CA LYS A 44 27.12 -5.47 10.30
C LYS A 44 27.99 -6.30 11.24
N LYS A 45 29.17 -6.77 10.81
CA LYS A 45 30.14 -7.48 11.67
C LYS A 45 30.70 -6.60 12.80
N MET A 46 30.85 -5.31 12.54
CA MET A 46 31.33 -4.31 13.53
C MET A 46 30.25 -3.84 14.50
N GLY A 47 28.99 -4.26 14.33
CA GLY A 47 27.87 -3.88 15.21
C GLY A 47 27.47 -2.39 15.12
N LEU A 48 27.85 -1.70 14.04
CA LEU A 48 27.66 -0.25 13.89
C LEU A 48 26.26 0.13 13.37
N LEU A 49 25.54 -0.83 12.79
CA LEU A 49 24.20 -0.62 12.24
C LEU A 49 23.12 -0.80 13.31
N SER A 50 22.03 -0.03 13.19
CA SER A 50 20.88 -0.20 14.09
C SER A 50 20.25 -1.59 13.94
N LYS A 51 19.54 -2.06 14.98
CA LYS A 51 18.79 -3.32 14.91
C LYS A 51 17.85 -3.39 13.71
N LYS A 52 17.18 -2.29 13.37
CA LYS A 52 16.27 -2.18 12.22
C LYS A 52 16.96 -2.34 10.87
N ALA A 53 18.19 -1.83 10.75
CA ALA A 53 18.99 -1.97 9.53
C ALA A 53 19.59 -3.38 9.39
N THR A 54 19.76 -4.11 10.50
CA THR A 54 20.34 -5.47 10.48
C THR A 54 19.33 -6.60 10.51
N CYS A 55 18.08 -6.35 10.91
CA CYS A 55 17.05 -7.36 11.07
C CYS A 55 16.51 -7.83 9.71
N ASN A 56 16.22 -9.13 9.59
CA ASN A 56 15.69 -9.71 8.35
C ASN A 56 14.15 -9.63 8.26
N SER A 57 13.54 -8.56 8.77
CA SER A 57 12.08 -8.42 8.80
C SER A 57 11.45 -8.28 7.42
N HIS A 58 12.24 -7.96 6.38
CA HIS A 58 11.76 -7.94 4.99
C HIS A 58 11.52 -9.36 4.45
N GLY A 59 12.17 -10.39 4.99
CA GLY A 59 11.94 -11.78 4.60
C GLY A 59 12.28 -12.11 3.14
N GLN A 60 13.10 -11.29 2.47
CA GLN A 60 13.54 -11.50 1.08
C GLN A 60 14.22 -12.86 0.87
N ASP A 61 14.88 -13.38 1.90
CA ASP A 61 15.51 -14.70 1.87
C ASP A 61 14.52 -15.87 2.11
N SER A 62 13.21 -15.62 2.14
CA SER A 62 12.21 -16.67 2.39
C SER A 62 11.89 -17.48 1.14
N SER A 63 11.45 -18.73 1.34
CA SER A 63 11.02 -19.62 0.25
C SER A 63 9.88 -19.07 -0.60
N TYR A 64 9.15 -18.05 -0.13
CA TYR A 64 8.07 -17.41 -0.88
C TYR A 64 8.57 -16.57 -2.07
N PHE A 65 9.85 -16.19 -2.10
CA PHE A 65 10.45 -15.44 -3.21
C PHE A 65 10.97 -16.32 -4.35
N LEU A 66 11.05 -17.64 -4.16
CA LEU A 66 11.57 -18.57 -5.18
C LEU A 66 10.85 -18.43 -6.53
N GLY A 67 9.52 -18.32 -6.53
CA GLY A 67 8.76 -18.14 -7.77
C GLY A 67 9.09 -16.83 -8.49
N TRP A 68 9.34 -15.75 -7.73
CA TRP A 68 9.76 -14.47 -8.26
C TRP A 68 11.18 -14.51 -8.82
N GLU A 69 12.12 -15.12 -8.10
CA GLU A 69 13.50 -15.29 -8.56
C GLU A 69 13.60 -16.12 -9.84
N GLU A 70 12.82 -17.20 -9.95
CA GLU A 70 12.78 -18.01 -11.17
C GLU A 70 12.14 -17.23 -12.34
N TYR A 71 11.08 -16.47 -12.08
CA TYR A 71 10.49 -15.56 -13.09
C TYR A 71 11.52 -14.55 -13.61
N GLU A 72 12.30 -13.90 -12.73
CA GLU A 72 13.32 -12.93 -13.15
C GLU A 72 14.43 -13.55 -14.01
N LYS A 73 14.77 -14.82 -13.77
CA LYS A 73 15.76 -15.56 -14.56
C LYS A 73 15.23 -15.98 -15.92
N ASN A 74 13.93 -16.27 -16.04
CA ASN A 74 13.32 -16.80 -17.25
C ASN A 74 11.94 -16.16 -17.53
N PRO A 75 11.85 -14.85 -17.79
CA PRO A 75 10.57 -14.19 -17.98
C PRO A 75 9.96 -14.56 -19.34
N TYR A 76 8.66 -14.85 -19.34
CA TYR A 76 7.90 -15.04 -20.59
C TYR A 76 7.93 -13.79 -21.47
N ASP A 77 8.12 -14.00 -22.77
CA ASP A 77 7.92 -13.01 -23.85
C ASP A 77 7.35 -13.75 -25.05
N GLU A 78 6.21 -13.28 -25.58
CA GLU A 78 5.47 -13.95 -26.66
C GLU A 78 6.33 -14.28 -27.90
N ILE A 79 7.35 -13.46 -28.17
CA ILE A 79 8.20 -13.60 -29.36
C ILE A 79 9.59 -14.11 -28.99
N LYS A 80 10.21 -13.54 -27.96
CA LYS A 80 11.62 -13.78 -27.61
C LYS A 80 11.80 -14.98 -26.69
N ASN A 81 10.80 -15.30 -25.88
CA ASN A 81 10.88 -16.37 -24.88
C ASN A 81 9.49 -16.97 -24.59
N PRO A 82 8.86 -17.65 -25.57
CA PRO A 82 7.50 -18.15 -25.42
C PRO A 82 7.38 -19.28 -24.38
N ASP A 83 8.49 -19.91 -24.00
CA ASP A 83 8.55 -20.95 -22.97
C ASP A 83 8.95 -20.38 -21.58
N GLY A 84 9.04 -19.05 -21.45
CA GLY A 84 9.35 -18.40 -20.18
C GLY A 84 8.19 -18.48 -19.17
N ILE A 85 8.49 -18.09 -17.93
CA ILE A 85 7.53 -18.06 -16.83
C ILE A 85 6.62 -16.86 -16.97
N ILE A 86 5.31 -17.10 -16.97
CA ILE A 86 4.28 -16.05 -17.02
C ILE A 86 4.06 -15.49 -15.62
N GLN A 87 4.07 -14.16 -15.50
CA GLN A 87 3.79 -13.50 -14.24
C GLN A 87 2.30 -13.52 -13.91
N MET A 88 1.94 -14.17 -12.80
CA MET A 88 0.57 -14.20 -12.27
C MET A 88 0.52 -13.93 -10.75
N GLY A 89 1.66 -13.60 -10.13
CA GLY A 89 1.79 -13.32 -8.70
C GLY A 89 1.78 -11.84 -8.33
N LEU A 90 1.74 -10.93 -9.31
CA LEU A 90 1.68 -9.48 -9.09
C LEU A 90 0.25 -8.98 -9.25
N ALA A 91 -0.28 -8.33 -8.22
CA ALA A 91 -1.59 -7.69 -8.27
C ALA A 91 -1.48 -6.31 -8.93
N GLU A 92 -1.46 -6.27 -10.26
CA GLU A 92 -1.43 -5.06 -11.07
C GLU A 92 -2.64 -4.97 -12.00
N ASN A 93 -3.12 -3.75 -12.25
CA ASN A 93 -4.23 -3.52 -13.18
C ASN A 93 -3.70 -2.77 -14.42
N GLN A 94 -3.59 -3.47 -15.53
CA GLN A 94 -3.23 -2.90 -16.83
C GLN A 94 -4.44 -2.72 -17.76
N LEU A 95 -5.66 -3.08 -17.32
CA LEU A 95 -6.85 -3.20 -18.17
C LEU A 95 -7.47 -1.86 -18.58
N SER A 96 -7.00 -0.75 -18.02
CA SER A 96 -7.62 0.57 -18.21
C SER A 96 -6.61 1.66 -18.58
N PHE A 97 -5.39 1.28 -18.99
CA PHE A 97 -4.40 2.28 -19.42
C PHE A 97 -4.86 3.06 -20.65
N ASP A 98 -5.56 2.43 -21.58
CA ASP A 98 -6.13 3.06 -22.77
C ASP A 98 -7.08 4.22 -22.43
N LEU A 99 -7.87 4.08 -21.35
CA LEU A 99 -8.77 5.14 -20.87
C LEU A 99 -7.99 6.34 -20.34
N ILE A 100 -6.93 6.09 -19.57
CA ILE A 100 -6.06 7.14 -19.02
C ILE A 100 -5.24 7.82 -20.12
N GLU A 101 -4.67 7.05 -21.04
CA GLU A 101 -3.94 7.57 -22.21
C GLU A 101 -4.85 8.43 -23.09
N SER A 102 -6.08 7.96 -23.36
CA SER A 102 -7.08 8.71 -24.11
C SER A 102 -7.48 10.00 -23.40
N TRP A 103 -7.59 9.98 -22.08
CA TRP A 103 -7.88 11.19 -21.29
C TRP A 103 -6.70 12.16 -21.34
N LEU A 104 -5.46 11.70 -21.18
CA LEU A 104 -4.26 12.53 -21.25
C LEU A 104 -4.11 13.20 -22.63
N ALA A 105 -4.38 12.47 -23.72
CA ALA A 105 -4.36 13.01 -25.08
C ALA A 105 -5.38 14.14 -25.29
N LYS A 106 -6.55 14.05 -24.65
CA LYS A 106 -7.60 15.07 -24.71
C LYS A 106 -7.38 16.24 -23.73
N ASN A 107 -6.55 16.05 -22.69
CA ASN A 107 -6.32 17.01 -21.61
C ASN A 107 -4.82 17.32 -21.43
N PRO A 108 -4.14 17.88 -22.44
CA PRO A 108 -2.69 18.05 -22.43
C PRO A 108 -2.21 19.06 -21.37
N ASP A 109 -3.05 19.98 -20.92
CA ASP A 109 -2.68 20.99 -19.93
C ASP A 109 -2.22 20.38 -18.60
N ALA A 110 -2.87 19.29 -18.15
CA ALA A 110 -2.52 18.60 -16.92
C ALA A 110 -1.08 18.07 -16.95
N ALA A 111 -0.70 17.39 -18.04
CA ALA A 111 0.65 16.84 -18.24
C ALA A 111 1.71 17.94 -18.46
N ASN A 112 1.32 19.06 -19.09
CA ASN A 112 2.20 20.18 -19.38
C ASN A 112 2.34 21.18 -18.22
N LEU A 113 1.81 20.86 -17.04
CA LEU A 113 1.83 21.72 -15.85
C LEU A 113 1.23 23.10 -16.15
N LYS A 114 0.06 23.08 -16.78
CA LYS A 114 -0.72 24.27 -17.11
C LYS A 114 -2.10 24.24 -16.47
N ARG A 115 -2.67 25.41 -16.24
CA ARG A 115 -4.07 25.63 -15.85
C ARG A 115 -4.58 26.84 -16.62
N GLU A 116 -5.67 26.67 -17.37
CA GLU A 116 -6.25 27.74 -18.21
C GLU A 116 -5.21 28.39 -19.15
N GLY A 117 -4.35 27.57 -19.76
CA GLY A 117 -3.28 28.02 -20.65
C GLY A 117 -2.06 28.66 -19.97
N GLN A 118 -2.08 28.89 -18.65
CA GLN A 118 -0.97 29.47 -17.90
C GLN A 118 -0.10 28.38 -17.26
N SER A 119 1.22 28.59 -17.22
CA SER A 119 2.12 27.65 -16.53
C SER A 119 1.98 27.76 -15.01
N ILE A 120 1.80 26.61 -14.36
CA ILE A 120 1.75 26.47 -12.90
C ILE A 120 2.99 25.74 -12.35
N PHE A 121 4.05 25.57 -13.16
CA PHE A 121 5.25 24.83 -12.76
C PHE A 121 5.86 25.35 -11.45
N ARG A 122 6.05 26.67 -11.34
CA ARG A 122 6.68 27.26 -10.14
C ARG A 122 5.82 27.09 -8.90
N GLU A 123 4.50 27.20 -9.03
CA GLU A 123 3.55 26.94 -7.94
C GLU A 123 3.71 25.51 -7.43
N LEU A 124 3.68 24.52 -8.33
CA LEU A 124 3.80 23.11 -7.99
C LEU A 124 5.19 22.74 -7.47
N ALA A 125 6.26 23.30 -8.05
CA ALA A 125 7.63 23.01 -7.63
C ALA A 125 7.95 23.54 -6.23
N LEU A 126 7.26 24.59 -5.78
CA LEU A 126 7.41 25.17 -4.43
C LEU A 126 6.41 24.59 -3.42
N PHE A 127 5.38 23.88 -3.89
CA PHE A 127 4.34 23.32 -3.05
C PHE A 127 4.88 22.17 -2.20
N GLN A 128 4.89 22.37 -0.88
CA GLN A 128 5.40 21.43 0.11
C GLN A 128 4.51 21.32 1.35
N ASP A 129 3.28 21.85 1.28
CA ASP A 129 2.34 21.80 2.39
C ASP A 129 1.89 20.34 2.63
N TYR A 130 2.10 19.85 3.86
CA TYR A 130 1.73 18.49 4.24
C TYR A 130 0.22 18.25 4.25
N HIS A 131 -0.61 19.29 4.24
CA HIS A 131 -2.05 19.13 4.08
C HIS A 131 -2.41 18.59 2.69
N GLY A 132 -1.51 18.70 1.70
CA GLY A 132 -1.76 18.31 0.32
C GLY A 132 -2.49 19.39 -0.48
N LEU A 133 -2.40 19.29 -1.81
CA LEU A 133 -3.02 20.26 -2.70
C LEU A 133 -4.57 20.24 -2.51
N PRO A 134 -5.22 21.37 -2.16
CA PRO A 134 -6.64 21.36 -1.84
C PRO A 134 -7.54 20.81 -2.96
N SER A 135 -7.25 21.17 -4.22
CA SER A 135 -7.99 20.67 -5.37
C SER A 135 -7.87 19.15 -5.53
N PHE A 136 -6.70 18.59 -5.26
CA PHE A 136 -6.49 17.15 -5.32
C PHE A 136 -7.25 16.41 -4.20
N LYS A 137 -7.24 16.96 -2.98
CA LYS A 137 -8.01 16.37 -1.87
C LYS A 137 -9.51 16.39 -2.10
N ASN A 138 -10.04 17.48 -2.65
CA ASN A 138 -11.44 17.55 -3.03
C ASN A 138 -11.78 16.50 -4.09
N ALA A 139 -10.98 16.40 -5.16
CA ALA A 139 -11.16 15.39 -6.20
C ALA A 139 -11.07 13.95 -5.65
N MET A 140 -10.16 13.69 -4.70
CA MET A 140 -10.05 12.38 -4.04
C MET A 140 -11.28 12.06 -3.18
N ALA A 141 -11.79 13.03 -2.41
CA ALA A 141 -12.99 12.85 -1.60
C ALA A 141 -14.23 12.58 -2.47
N ASP A 142 -14.37 13.31 -3.58
CA ASP A 142 -15.43 13.11 -4.57
C ASP A 142 -15.32 11.72 -5.22
N PHE A 143 -14.13 11.34 -5.68
CA PHE A 143 -13.87 10.03 -6.27
C PHE A 143 -14.15 8.88 -5.28
N MET A 144 -13.75 9.03 -4.00
CA MET A 144 -14.05 8.05 -2.96
C MET A 144 -15.56 7.91 -2.71
N SER A 145 -16.31 9.01 -2.80
CA SER A 145 -17.77 9.04 -2.65
C SER A 145 -18.45 8.37 -3.85
N GLU A 146 -18.03 8.73 -5.07
CA GLU A 146 -18.53 8.15 -6.33
C GLU A 146 -18.32 6.64 -6.37
N ASN A 147 -17.12 6.19 -5.98
CA ASN A 147 -16.79 4.77 -5.93
C ASN A 147 -17.66 3.97 -4.95
N ARG A 148 -18.29 4.65 -3.98
CA ARG A 148 -19.26 4.10 -3.03
C ARG A 148 -20.71 4.41 -3.45
N GLY A 149 -20.93 4.72 -4.74
CA GLY A 149 -22.24 5.07 -5.28
C GLY A 149 -22.88 6.27 -4.61
N ASN A 150 -22.09 7.22 -4.12
CA ASN A 150 -22.52 8.42 -3.40
C ASN A 150 -23.37 8.14 -2.14
N ARG A 151 -23.25 6.94 -1.56
CA ARG A 151 -23.96 6.57 -0.33
C ARG A 151 -23.35 7.21 0.92
N VAL A 152 -22.09 7.63 0.83
CA VAL A 152 -21.34 8.35 1.86
C VAL A 152 -20.52 9.47 1.21
N SER A 153 -20.22 10.50 1.98
CA SER A 153 -19.34 11.60 1.57
C SER A 153 -18.15 11.70 2.53
N PHE A 154 -17.02 12.17 2.01
CA PHE A 154 -15.79 12.36 2.77
C PHE A 154 -15.47 13.84 2.89
N ASP A 155 -15.20 14.30 4.12
CA ASP A 155 -14.73 15.66 4.37
C ASP A 155 -13.25 15.77 3.97
N PRO A 156 -12.90 16.58 2.95
CA PRO A 156 -11.52 16.74 2.51
C PRO A 156 -10.59 17.20 3.65
N SER A 157 -11.07 17.94 4.65
CA SER A 157 -10.23 18.36 5.78
C SER A 157 -9.70 17.19 6.61
N LYS A 158 -10.39 16.04 6.56
CA LYS A 158 -10.02 14.79 7.27
C LYS A 158 -9.17 13.85 6.42
N LEU A 159 -8.94 14.17 5.14
CA LEU A 159 -8.07 13.38 4.26
C LEU A 159 -6.60 13.81 4.44
N VAL A 160 -5.73 12.83 4.70
CA VAL A 160 -4.28 13.01 4.73
C VAL A 160 -3.68 12.18 3.60
N LEU A 161 -2.89 12.83 2.74
CA LEU A 161 -2.22 12.16 1.63
C LEU A 161 -0.93 11.52 2.12
N THR A 162 -0.64 10.31 1.65
CA THR A 162 0.58 9.57 1.94
C THR A 162 1.22 9.07 0.64
N ALA A 163 2.49 8.69 0.71
CA ALA A 163 3.18 8.07 -0.42
C ALA A 163 2.73 6.60 -0.60
N GLY A 164 1.48 6.42 -1.04
CA GLY A 164 0.83 5.13 -1.22
C GLY A 164 0.30 4.49 0.07
N ALA A 165 -0.37 3.35 -0.09
CA ALA A 165 -0.99 2.61 1.01
C ALA A 165 0.04 2.01 2.00
N THR A 166 1.24 1.62 1.53
CA THR A 166 2.34 1.20 2.41
C THR A 166 2.68 2.27 3.44
N SER A 167 2.81 3.54 3.01
CA SER A 167 3.06 4.66 3.92
C SER A 167 1.86 4.96 4.82
N ALA A 168 0.62 4.84 4.32
CA ALA A 168 -0.59 5.03 5.12
C ALA A 168 -0.69 4.00 6.26
N ASN A 169 -0.55 2.72 5.93
CA ASN A 169 -0.65 1.61 6.85
C ASN A 169 0.40 1.71 7.97
N GLU A 170 1.65 2.00 7.63
CA GLU A 170 2.70 2.20 8.62
C GLU A 170 2.47 3.46 9.49
N THR A 171 2.03 4.56 8.89
CA THR A 171 1.72 5.80 9.62
C THR A 171 0.59 5.59 10.62
N LEU A 172 -0.46 4.86 10.24
CA LEU A 172 -1.56 4.50 11.14
C LEU A 172 -1.06 3.67 12.34
N MET A 173 -0.12 2.74 12.12
CA MET A 173 0.49 2.01 13.23
C MET A 173 1.27 2.94 14.16
N PHE A 174 2.05 3.88 13.63
CA PHE A 174 2.73 4.89 14.46
C PHE A 174 1.76 5.77 15.26
N CYS A 175 0.56 6.04 14.74
CA CYS A 175 -0.45 6.83 15.44
C CYS A 175 -1.21 6.05 16.52
N LEU A 176 -1.44 4.75 16.30
CA LEU A 176 -2.43 3.97 17.07
C LEU A 176 -1.80 2.92 18.00
N ALA A 177 -0.52 2.61 17.85
CA ALA A 177 0.18 1.58 18.59
C ALA A 177 1.57 2.05 19.06
N ASN A 178 1.98 1.58 20.24
CA ASN A 178 3.37 1.64 20.69
C ASN A 178 4.11 0.35 20.29
N PRO A 179 5.46 0.33 20.32
CA PRO A 179 6.20 -0.92 20.21
C PRO A 179 5.73 -1.95 21.26
N GLY A 180 5.40 -3.17 20.82
CA GLY A 180 4.85 -4.25 21.65
C GLY A 180 3.32 -4.25 21.77
N ASP A 181 2.61 -3.22 21.30
CA ASP A 181 1.16 -3.27 21.09
C ASP A 181 0.83 -4.12 19.85
N ALA A 182 -0.40 -4.61 19.75
CA ALA A 182 -0.81 -5.51 18.66
C ALA A 182 -2.08 -5.08 17.92
N PHE A 183 -2.15 -5.43 16.63
CA PHE A 183 -3.35 -5.38 15.82
C PHE A 183 -3.80 -6.80 15.43
N LEU A 184 -5.11 -7.02 15.41
CA LEU A 184 -5.71 -8.28 14.97
C LEU A 184 -5.99 -8.23 13.46
N LEU A 185 -5.56 -9.23 12.70
CA LEU A 185 -5.72 -9.29 11.25
C LEU A 185 -6.36 -10.62 10.79
N PRO A 186 -7.44 -10.62 9.98
CA PRO A 186 -8.00 -11.84 9.39
C PRO A 186 -7.00 -12.58 8.49
N THR A 187 -6.88 -13.90 8.64
CA THR A 187 -6.09 -14.73 7.72
C THR A 187 -6.98 -15.35 6.64
N PRO A 188 -6.51 -15.44 5.39
CA PRO A 188 -5.25 -14.90 4.86
C PRO A 188 -5.31 -13.37 4.65
N TYR A 189 -4.16 -12.70 4.73
CA TYR A 189 -4.00 -11.26 4.50
C TYR A 189 -2.84 -10.95 3.54
N TYR A 190 -2.74 -9.69 3.11
CA TYR A 190 -1.65 -9.18 2.28
C TYR A 190 -0.26 -9.34 2.97
N PRO A 191 0.68 -10.14 2.42
CA PRO A 191 1.95 -10.44 3.08
C PRO A 191 2.82 -9.21 3.40
N GLY A 192 2.67 -8.12 2.65
CA GLY A 192 3.41 -6.89 2.92
C GLY A 192 3.05 -6.26 4.27
N PHE A 193 1.92 -6.62 4.90
CA PHE A 193 1.60 -6.17 6.26
C PHE A 193 2.63 -6.62 7.31
N ASP A 194 3.27 -7.77 7.16
CA ASP A 194 4.31 -8.21 8.09
C ASP A 194 5.50 -7.23 8.12
N ARG A 195 5.78 -6.56 6.99
CA ARG A 195 6.76 -5.48 6.89
C ARG A 195 6.16 -4.14 7.31
N ASP A 196 5.10 -3.73 6.63
CA ASP A 196 4.53 -2.38 6.70
C ASP A 196 4.02 -2.05 8.09
N LEU A 197 3.42 -3.02 8.79
CA LEU A 197 2.81 -2.79 10.10
C LEU A 197 3.77 -3.02 11.27
N LYS A 198 4.86 -3.76 11.09
CA LYS A 198 5.73 -4.22 12.21
C LYS A 198 7.14 -3.66 12.19
N TRP A 199 7.77 -3.55 11.01
CA TRP A 199 9.23 -3.44 10.90
C TRP A 199 9.80 -2.22 11.62
N ARG A 200 9.26 -1.03 11.35
CA ARG A 200 9.71 0.22 12.00
C ARG A 200 8.86 0.60 13.20
N THR A 201 7.64 0.12 13.30
CA THR A 201 6.68 0.48 14.36
C THR A 201 6.96 -0.31 15.64
N GLY A 202 7.48 -1.54 15.52
CA GLY A 202 7.57 -2.49 16.63
C GLY A 202 6.22 -3.04 17.08
N ALA A 203 5.15 -2.78 16.34
CA ALA A 203 3.83 -3.37 16.60
C ALA A 203 3.82 -4.84 16.18
N GLU A 204 2.93 -5.61 16.77
CA GLU A 204 2.74 -7.04 16.48
C GLU A 204 1.43 -7.30 15.75
N ILE A 205 1.41 -8.38 14.97
CA ILE A 205 0.21 -8.89 14.29
C ILE A 205 -0.23 -10.15 15.03
N VAL A 206 -1.50 -10.22 15.39
CA VAL A 206 -2.14 -11.44 15.92
C VAL A 206 -3.23 -11.89 14.94
N PRO A 207 -3.16 -13.11 14.40
CA PRO A 207 -4.07 -13.55 13.36
C PRO A 207 -5.47 -13.89 13.90
N ILE A 208 -6.51 -13.41 13.22
CA ILE A 208 -7.89 -13.86 13.33
C ILE A 208 -8.06 -14.99 12.31
N GLN A 209 -8.13 -16.23 12.81
CA GLN A 209 -8.14 -17.41 11.95
C GLN A 209 -9.47 -17.53 11.19
N CYS A 210 -9.44 -17.35 9.86
CA CYS A 210 -10.59 -17.66 9.00
C CYS A 210 -10.29 -18.92 8.19
N THR A 211 -11.33 -19.72 7.92
CA THR A 211 -11.15 -21.04 7.30
C THR A 211 -12.04 -21.20 6.08
N SER A 212 -11.67 -22.11 5.19
CA SER A 212 -12.46 -22.41 3.99
C SER A 212 -13.86 -22.93 4.30
N ALA A 213 -14.10 -23.50 5.49
CA ALA A 213 -15.38 -24.08 5.89
C ALA A 213 -16.56 -23.10 5.82
N ASN A 214 -16.31 -21.80 5.98
CA ASN A 214 -17.32 -20.74 5.81
C ASN A 214 -16.94 -19.73 4.71
N GLY A 215 -16.02 -20.08 3.80
CA GLY A 215 -15.52 -19.18 2.77
C GLY A 215 -14.63 -18.06 3.31
N PHE A 216 -13.83 -18.34 4.34
CA PHE A 216 -12.91 -17.40 4.99
C PHE A 216 -13.59 -16.16 5.58
N ARG A 217 -14.85 -16.31 6.02
CA ARG A 217 -15.63 -15.22 6.61
C ARG A 217 -15.25 -15.03 8.07
N ILE A 218 -15.20 -13.77 8.52
CA ILE A 218 -14.90 -13.44 9.92
C ILE A 218 -16.08 -13.85 10.82
N THR A 219 -15.77 -14.58 11.90
CA THR A 219 -16.77 -14.97 12.91
C THR A 219 -16.51 -14.26 14.24
N LYS A 220 -17.57 -14.13 15.06
CA LYS A 220 -17.44 -13.61 16.42
C LYS A 220 -16.47 -14.44 17.27
N SER A 221 -16.49 -15.76 17.12
CA SER A 221 -15.59 -16.65 17.86
C SER A 221 -14.13 -16.43 17.48
N ALA A 222 -13.81 -16.32 16.19
CA ALA A 222 -12.45 -16.09 15.73
C ALA A 222 -11.89 -14.74 16.23
N LEU A 223 -12.73 -13.70 16.31
CA LEU A 223 -12.36 -12.40 16.88
C LEU A 223 -12.00 -12.51 18.37
N GLU A 224 -12.83 -13.17 19.16
CA GLU A 224 -12.57 -13.36 20.60
C GLU A 224 -11.35 -14.27 20.84
N GLU A 225 -11.20 -15.36 20.08
CA GLU A 225 -10.04 -16.26 20.16
C GLU A 225 -8.72 -15.53 19.85
N ALA A 226 -8.69 -14.68 18.82
CA ALA A 226 -7.52 -13.88 18.49
C ALA A 226 -7.19 -12.87 19.60
N TYR A 227 -8.21 -12.26 20.20
CA TYR A 227 -8.04 -11.34 21.33
C TYR A 227 -7.47 -12.04 22.56
N GLU A 228 -8.01 -13.20 22.92
CA GLU A 228 -7.50 -14.03 24.01
C GLU A 228 -6.08 -14.51 23.74
N GLN A 229 -5.75 -14.85 22.49
CA GLN A 229 -4.41 -15.22 22.09
C GLN A 229 -3.43 -14.06 22.28
N ALA A 230 -3.81 -12.84 21.91
CA ALA A 230 -3.00 -11.65 22.17
C ALA A 230 -2.74 -11.45 23.67
N GLN A 231 -3.77 -11.65 24.51
CA GLN A 231 -3.62 -11.58 25.97
C GLN A 231 -2.66 -12.63 26.53
N LYS A 232 -2.71 -13.88 26.02
CA LYS A 232 -1.76 -14.95 26.39
C LYS A 232 -0.31 -14.62 26.01
N LEU A 233 -0.13 -13.85 24.94
CA LEU A 233 1.18 -13.35 24.50
C LEU A 233 1.61 -12.07 25.22
N HIS A 234 0.83 -11.60 26.21
CA HIS A 234 1.04 -10.33 26.92
C HIS A 234 1.06 -9.11 26.00
N LEU A 235 0.35 -9.17 24.87
CA LEU A 235 0.21 -8.07 23.92
C LEU A 235 -1.06 -7.27 24.21
N LYS A 236 -0.94 -5.95 24.21
CA LYS A 236 -2.10 -5.06 24.31
C LYS A 236 -2.69 -4.83 22.93
N VAL A 237 -3.92 -5.31 22.72
CA VAL A 237 -4.62 -5.12 21.45
C VAL A 237 -5.07 -3.66 21.31
N LYS A 238 -4.70 -3.04 20.19
CA LYS A 238 -5.03 -1.64 19.86
C LYS A 238 -6.10 -1.52 18.80
N GLY A 239 -6.31 -2.54 17.99
CA GLY A 239 -7.37 -2.55 17.01
C GLY A 239 -7.41 -3.81 16.15
N VAL A 240 -8.33 -3.77 15.20
CA VAL A 240 -8.45 -4.74 14.11
C VAL A 240 -8.10 -4.02 12.82
N LEU A 241 -7.30 -4.65 11.94
CA LEU A 241 -7.08 -4.18 10.57
C LEU A 241 -7.70 -5.21 9.62
N ILE A 242 -8.58 -4.72 8.74
CA ILE A 242 -9.20 -5.52 7.68
C ILE A 242 -8.80 -4.99 6.31
N THR A 243 -8.90 -5.84 5.29
CA THR A 243 -8.83 -5.43 3.88
C THR A 243 -10.17 -5.75 3.22
N ASN A 244 -10.86 -4.73 2.71
CA ASN A 244 -12.20 -4.88 2.14
C ASN A 244 -12.35 -3.99 0.89
N PRO A 245 -12.45 -4.56 -0.32
CA PRO A 245 -12.38 -5.98 -0.67
C PRO A 245 -11.05 -6.65 -0.30
N SER A 246 -11.08 -7.95 -0.01
CA SER A 246 -9.93 -8.69 0.53
C SER A 246 -8.87 -8.99 -0.54
N ASN A 247 -7.60 -8.75 -0.17
CA ASN A 247 -6.44 -9.39 -0.76
C ASN A 247 -5.92 -10.43 0.26
N PRO A 248 -5.86 -11.73 -0.07
CA PRO A 248 -5.90 -12.30 -1.43
C PRO A 248 -7.25 -12.89 -1.88
N LEU A 249 -8.32 -12.80 -1.09
CA LEU A 249 -9.53 -13.58 -1.36
C LEU A 249 -10.35 -13.09 -2.56
N GLY A 250 -10.20 -11.82 -2.95
CA GLY A 250 -10.99 -11.22 -4.03
C GLY A 250 -12.48 -11.06 -3.69
N THR A 251 -12.83 -11.04 -2.40
CA THR A 251 -14.22 -10.97 -1.92
C THR A 251 -14.51 -9.67 -1.17
N THR A 252 -15.74 -9.17 -1.30
CA THR A 252 -16.28 -8.09 -0.48
C THR A 252 -16.75 -8.63 0.87
N MET A 253 -16.56 -7.86 1.94
CA MET A 253 -17.14 -8.19 3.25
C MET A 253 -18.65 -8.03 3.25
N THR A 254 -19.34 -8.94 3.92
CA THR A 254 -20.79 -8.84 4.12
C THR A 254 -21.12 -7.85 5.22
N ARG A 255 -22.34 -7.29 5.19
CA ARG A 255 -22.86 -6.47 6.29
C ARG A 255 -22.84 -7.20 7.65
N ILE A 256 -23.02 -8.51 7.65
CA ILE A 256 -22.96 -9.33 8.87
C ILE A 256 -21.55 -9.29 9.47
N GLU A 257 -20.50 -9.45 8.65
CA GLU A 257 -19.11 -9.37 9.10
C GLU A 257 -18.75 -7.97 9.62
N LEU A 258 -19.17 -6.92 8.91
CA LEU A 258 -18.94 -5.54 9.35
C LEU A 258 -19.63 -5.26 10.69
N ASN A 259 -20.86 -5.74 10.89
CA ASN A 259 -21.57 -5.63 12.17
C ASN A 259 -20.86 -6.40 13.29
N HIS A 260 -20.32 -7.60 13.01
CA HIS A 260 -19.53 -8.35 14.00
C HIS A 260 -18.28 -7.58 14.43
N LEU A 261 -17.59 -6.95 13.47
CA LEU A 261 -16.41 -6.13 13.73
C LEU A 261 -16.76 -4.90 14.58
N LEU A 262 -17.80 -4.15 14.21
CA LEU A 262 -18.22 -2.95 14.94
C LEU A 262 -18.65 -3.27 16.38
N ASP A 263 -19.44 -4.33 16.59
CA ASP A 263 -19.80 -4.80 17.93
C ASP A 263 -18.55 -5.16 18.74
N PHE A 264 -17.64 -5.92 18.14
CA PHE A 264 -16.43 -6.36 18.81
C PHE A 264 -15.50 -5.20 19.20
N ILE A 265 -15.19 -4.28 18.28
CA ILE A 265 -14.29 -3.15 18.57
C ILE A 265 -14.90 -2.21 19.62
N SER A 266 -16.22 -2.04 19.60
CA SER A 266 -16.96 -1.21 20.56
C SER A 266 -16.89 -1.81 21.96
N ARG A 267 -17.16 -3.12 22.10
CA ARG A 267 -17.07 -3.84 23.39
C ARG A 267 -15.64 -3.84 23.96
N LYS A 268 -14.62 -3.92 23.11
CA LYS A 268 -13.21 -3.93 23.53
C LYS A 268 -12.59 -2.53 23.66
N ASN A 269 -13.29 -1.49 23.19
CA ASN A 269 -12.80 -0.11 23.11
C ASN A 269 -11.45 -0.01 22.37
N ILE A 270 -11.39 -0.59 21.17
CA ILE A 270 -10.22 -0.62 20.29
C ILE A 270 -10.54 -0.04 18.91
N HIS A 271 -9.53 0.22 18.09
CA HIS A 271 -9.70 0.81 16.75
C HIS A 271 -10.11 -0.21 15.69
N LEU A 272 -10.68 0.26 14.58
CA LEU A 272 -10.82 -0.48 13.33
C LEU A 272 -10.15 0.30 12.20
N ILE A 273 -9.26 -0.35 11.46
CA ILE A 273 -8.69 0.14 10.22
C ILE A 273 -9.28 -0.69 9.09
N SER A 274 -9.90 -0.03 8.11
CA SER A 274 -10.40 -0.66 6.89
C SER A 274 -9.52 -0.24 5.73
N ASP A 275 -8.64 -1.13 5.28
CA ASP A 275 -7.89 -0.94 4.03
C ASP A 275 -8.84 -1.24 2.85
N GLU A 276 -9.34 -0.16 2.24
CA GLU A 276 -10.31 -0.21 1.14
C GLU A 276 -9.67 0.09 -0.23
N ILE A 277 -8.37 -0.24 -0.40
CA ILE A 277 -7.62 -0.01 -1.65
C ILE A 277 -8.27 -0.65 -2.88
N TYR A 278 -8.97 -1.78 -2.72
CA TYR A 278 -9.68 -2.48 -3.80
C TYR A 278 -11.14 -2.04 -3.96
N SER A 279 -11.59 -0.98 -3.28
CA SER A 279 -13.01 -0.58 -3.29
C SER A 279 -13.56 -0.32 -4.69
N GLY A 280 -12.72 0.09 -5.65
CA GLY A 280 -13.11 0.35 -7.04
C GLY A 280 -12.93 -0.80 -8.01
N THR A 281 -12.60 -2.00 -7.53
CA THR A 281 -12.40 -3.19 -8.38
C THR A 281 -13.52 -4.22 -8.20
N VAL A 282 -14.69 -3.81 -7.73
CA VAL A 282 -15.85 -4.72 -7.57
C VAL A 282 -16.63 -4.79 -8.87
N PHE A 283 -16.57 -5.95 -9.51
CA PHE A 283 -17.17 -6.19 -10.84
C PHE A 283 -18.37 -7.16 -10.81
N THR A 284 -18.76 -7.68 -9.63
CA THR A 284 -19.90 -8.58 -9.49
C THR A 284 -20.61 -8.38 -8.15
N SER A 285 -21.81 -8.95 -8.03
CA SER A 285 -22.56 -9.00 -6.77
C SER A 285 -22.01 -10.08 -5.83
N PRO A 286 -22.09 -9.91 -4.49
CA PRO A 286 -22.64 -8.75 -3.80
C PRO A 286 -21.72 -7.52 -3.89
N GLY A 287 -22.33 -6.34 -3.98
CA GLY A 287 -21.61 -5.07 -4.10
C GLY A 287 -20.74 -4.75 -2.87
N PHE A 288 -19.86 -3.78 -3.03
CA PHE A 288 -19.01 -3.25 -1.97
C PHE A 288 -19.82 -2.49 -0.91
N ILE A 289 -19.54 -2.74 0.36
CA ILE A 289 -20.02 -1.95 1.50
C ILE A 289 -18.79 -1.39 2.21
N SER A 290 -18.59 -0.08 2.16
CA SER A 290 -17.56 0.58 2.95
C SER A 290 -17.93 0.57 4.43
N ILE A 291 -16.93 0.53 5.31
CA ILE A 291 -17.19 0.64 6.75
C ILE A 291 -17.91 1.95 7.10
N MET A 292 -17.69 3.01 6.30
CA MET A 292 -18.32 4.32 6.48
C MET A 292 -19.83 4.31 6.20
N GLU A 293 -20.35 3.27 5.54
CA GLU A 293 -21.78 3.08 5.27
C GLU A 293 -22.52 2.33 6.39
N VAL A 294 -21.80 1.91 7.44
CA VAL A 294 -22.35 1.15 8.54
C VAL A 294 -22.41 2.07 9.77
N PRO A 295 -23.59 2.21 10.41
CA PRO A 295 -23.80 3.14 11.53
C PRO A 295 -23.06 2.74 12.81
#